data_AF-A0A836EPD7-F1
#
_entry.id   AF-A0A836EPD7-F1
#
_cell.length_a   1.000
_cell.length_b   1.000
_cell.length_c   1.000
_cell.angle_alpha   90.00
_cell.angle_beta   90.00
_cell.angle_gamma   90.00
#
_symmetry.space_group_name_H-M   'P 1'
#
loop_
_entity.id
_entity.type
_entity.pdbx_description
1 polymer ?
#
loop_
_entity_poly.entity_id
_entity_poly.type
_entity_poly.pdbx_seq_one_letter_code
_entity_poly.pdbx_strand_id
1 'polypeptide(L)' 'LFRFPLNEPELCAQWVTAVNRKNWIPLLYSKICELYFEIDFNNTSKRKRLKPDIVPKLVRVVLDV' A
#
# COMPACT_ATOMS: atom_id res chain seq x y z
N LEU A 1 -3.86 7.90 4.40
CA LEU A 1 -4.30 6.79 3.49
C LEU A 1 -3.40 6.76 2.25
N PHE A 2 -2.91 5.58 1.86
CA PHE A 2 -2.05 5.34 0.70
C PHE A 2 -2.77 4.54 -0.37
N ARG A 3 -2.64 4.94 -1.64
CA ARG A 3 -3.18 4.20 -2.79
C ARG A 3 -2.20 3.09 -3.17
N PHE A 4 -2.73 2.03 -3.79
CA PHE A 4 -1.88 0.98 -4.34
C PHE A 4 -0.99 1.53 -5.46
N PRO A 5 0.29 1.13 -5.50
CA PRO A 5 1.21 1.54 -6.54
C PRO A 5 0.97 0.71 -7.81
N LEU A 6 -0.12 0.97 -8.53
CA LEU A 6 -0.48 0.24 -9.76
C LEU A 6 0.57 0.39 -10.89
N ASN A 7 1.42 1.42 -10.80
CA ASN A 7 2.52 1.66 -11.73
C ASN A 7 3.79 0.86 -11.37
N GLU A 8 3.83 0.21 -10.21
CA GLU A 8 4.97 -0.60 -9.73
C GLU A 8 4.46 -2.01 -9.37
N PRO A 9 4.40 -2.92 -10.35
CA PRO A 9 3.72 -4.20 -10.20
C PRO A 9 4.31 -5.10 -9.11
N GLU A 10 5.63 -5.08 -8.92
CA GLU A 10 6.31 -5.85 -7.88
C GLU A 10 5.91 -5.39 -6.46
N LEU A 11 5.96 -4.08 -6.22
CA LEU A 11 5.55 -3.48 -4.95
C LEU A 11 4.05 -3.67 -4.70
N CYS A 12 3.24 -3.54 -5.75
CA CYS A 12 1.80 -3.79 -5.69
C CYS A 12 1.51 -5.23 -5.28
N ALA A 13 2.21 -6.22 -5.85
CA ALA A 13 2.05 -7.63 -5.49
C ALA A 13 2.39 -7.88 -4.02
N GLN A 14 3.47 -7.28 -3.51
CA GLN A 14 3.83 -7.37 -2.09
C GLN A 14 2.72 -6.79 -1.18
N TRP A 15 2.14 -5.65 -1.56
CA TRP A 15 1.03 -5.05 -0.83
C TRP A 15 -0.22 -5.94 -0.85
N VAL A 16 -0.53 -6.58 -1.99
CA VAL A 16 -1.64 -7.55 -2.09
C VAL A 16 -1.40 -8.76 -1.20
N THR A 17 -0.17 -9.29 -1.16
CA THR A 17 0.20 -10.38 -0.23
C THR A 17 0.01 -9.95 1.23
N ALA A 18 0.40 -8.72 1.59
CA ALA A 18 0.23 -8.17 2.94
C ALA A 18 -1.23 -7.93 3.35
N VAL A 19 -2.12 -7.69 2.38
CA VAL A 19 -3.57 -7.64 2.61
C VAL A 19 -4.15 -9.03 2.90
N ASN A 20 -3.50 -10.09 2.39
CA ASN A 20 -3.86 -11.48 2.63
C ASN A 20 -5.36 -11.78 2.41
N ARG A 21 -5.97 -11.17 1.38
CA ARG A 21 -7.38 -11.36 1.02
C ARG A 21 -7.47 -12.25 -0.22
N LYS A 22 -8.14 -13.39 -0.07
CA LYS A 22 -8.27 -14.39 -1.13
C LYS A 22 -9.08 -13.82 -2.31
N ASN A 23 -8.61 -14.07 -3.53
CA ASN A 23 -9.24 -13.65 -4.79
C ASN A 23 -9.51 -12.14 -4.89
N TRP A 24 -8.68 -11.33 -4.22
CA TRP A 24 -8.84 -9.89 -4.21
C TRP A 24 -7.78 -9.22 -5.10
N ILE A 25 -8.23 -8.21 -5.85
CA ILE A 25 -7.41 -7.41 -6.75
C ILE A 25 -7.63 -5.94 -6.36
N PRO A 26 -6.56 -5.15 -6.15
CA PRO A 26 -6.70 -3.74 -5.80
C PRO A 26 -7.32 -2.98 -6.98
N LEU A 27 -8.35 -2.19 -6.68
CA LEU A 27 -8.95 -1.24 -7.62
C LEU A 27 -8.15 0.07 -7.62
N LEU A 28 -8.38 0.92 -8.64
CA LEU A 28 -7.73 2.24 -8.78
C LEU A 28 -7.84 3.12 -7.51
N TYR A 29 -8.92 2.92 -6.74
CA TYR A 29 -9.23 3.70 -5.56
C TYR A 29 -9.02 2.94 -4.25
N SER A 30 -8.60 1.68 -4.29
CA SER A 30 -8.27 0.90 -3.09
C SER A 30 -7.15 1.59 -2.32
N LYS A 31 -7.36 1.76 -1.02
CA LYS A 31 -6.44 2.47 -0.12
C LYS A 31 -6.15 1.68 1.14
N ILE A 32 -4.92 1.80 1.63
CA ILE A 32 -4.46 1.27 2.91
C ILE A 32 -4.23 2.44 3.88
N CYS A 33 -4.56 2.26 5.16
CA CYS A 33 -4.26 3.27 6.17
C CYS A 33 -2.76 3.35 6.47
N GLU A 34 -2.26 4.55 6.72
CA GLU A 34 -0.84 4.78 7.01
C GLU A 34 -0.33 4.06 8.27
N LEU A 35 -1.25 3.76 9.19
CA LEU A 35 -0.99 3.00 10.42
C LEU A 35 -0.47 1.57 10.16
N TYR A 36 -0.68 1.03 8.95
CA TYR A 36 -0.24 -0.33 8.60
C TYR A 36 1.16 -0.38 7.99
N PHE A 37 1.78 0.78 7.75
CA PHE A 37 3.15 0.87 7.27
C PHE A 37 4.07 1.20 8.44
N GLU A 38 5.24 0.56 8.50
CA GLU A 38 6.34 1.10 9.30
C GLU A 38 6.79 2.39 8.62
N ILE A 39 6.48 3.50 9.27
CA ILE A 39 6.45 4.80 8.64
C ILE A 39 7.88 5.28 8.42
N ASP A 40 8.42 4.97 7.25
CA ASP A 40 9.63 5.61 6.73
C ASP A 40 9.27 6.34 5.43
N PHE A 41 8.90 7.62 5.58
CA PHE A 41 8.53 8.46 4.46
C PHE A 41 9.78 8.96 3.74
N ASN A 42 9.76 8.88 2.41
CA ASN A 42 10.72 9.61 1.61
C ASN A 42 10.38 11.11 1.69
N ASN A 43 11.07 11.85 2.57
CA ASN A 43 10.78 13.24 2.90
C ASN A 43 11.24 14.25 1.83
N THR A 44 11.71 13.77 0.68
CA THR A 44 12.27 14.59 -0.41
C THR A 44 11.23 15.19 -1.36
N SER A 45 9.94 14.83 -1.22
CA SER A 45 8.87 15.27 -2.12
C SER A 45 7.74 15.99 -1.38
N LYS A 46 7.09 16.96 -2.04
CA LYS A 46 5.87 17.65 -1.54
C LYS A 46 4.70 16.68 -1.22
N ARG A 47 4.79 15.42 -1.69
CA ARG A 47 3.86 14.35 -1.36
C ARG A 47 4.58 13.30 -0.53
N LYS A 48 3.98 12.92 0.60
CA LYS A 48 4.40 11.76 1.38
C LYS A 48 4.35 10.52 0.49
N ARG A 49 5.51 9.92 0.23
CA ARG A 49 5.67 8.64 -0.47
C ARG A 49 6.35 7.67 0.48
N LEU A 50 5.88 6.43 0.50
CA LEU A 50 6.59 5.35 1.16
C LEU A 50 7.89 5.09 0.41
N LYS A 51 8.95 4.72 1.14
CA LYS A 51 10.15 4.17 0.51
C LYS A 51 9.77 2.92 -0.31
N PRO A 52 10.46 2.66 -1.44
CA PRO A 52 10.11 1.58 -2.37
C PRO A 52 10.09 0.19 -1.72
N ASP A 53 10.89 -0.03 -0.68
CA ASP A 53 10.96 -1.32 0.05
C ASP A 53 9.95 -1.46 1.19
N ILE A 54 9.12 -0.45 1.44
CA ILE A 54 8.19 -0.49 2.57
C ILE A 54 6.93 -1.24 2.17
N VAL A 55 6.81 -2.44 2.73
CA VAL A 55 5.62 -3.28 2.65
C VAL A 55 4.77 -3.12 3.92
N PRO A 56 3.43 -3.15 3.82
CA PRO A 56 2.59 -3.12 5.02
C PRO A 56 2.70 -4.44 5.79
N LYS A 57 2.70 -4.39 7.12
CA LYS A 57 2.96 -5.59 7.95
C LYS A 57 1.78 -6.56 8.04
N LEU A 58 0.54 -6.04 8.00
CA LEU A 58 -0.70 -6.81 7.91
C LEU A 58 -1.87 -5.86 7.75
N VAL A 59 -2.55 -5.87 6.60
CA VAL A 59 -3.70 -4.99 6.37
C VAL A 59 -4.99 -5.79 6.57
N ARG A 60 -5.62 -5.67 7.74
CA ARG A 60 -6.93 -6.31 8.00
C ARG A 60 -8.10 -5.57 7.35
N VAL A 61 -7.94 -4.30 6.99
CA VAL A 61 -9.00 -3.47 6.39
C VAL A 61 -8.45 -2.69 5.20
N VAL A 62 -8.88 -3.07 4.00
CA VAL A 62 -8.72 -2.25 2.80
C VAL A 62 -10.03 -1.49 2.58
N LEU A 63 -9.92 -0.19 2.34
CA LEU A 63 -11.07 0.62 1.94
C LEU A 63 -11.18 0.54 0.41
N ASP A 64 -12.14 -0.25 -0.05
CA ASP A 64 -12.60 -0.33 -1.44
C ASP A 64 -13.69 0.75 -1.62
N VAL A 65 -13.29 1.99 -1.95
CA VAL A 65 -14.19 3.13 -2.21
C VAL A 65 -14.34 3.38 -3.70
#